data_AF-A0A6N6PHJ4-F1
#
_entry.id   AF-A0A6N6PHJ4-F1
#
_cell.length_a   1.000
_cell.length_b   1.000
_cell.length_c   1.000
_cell.angle_alpha   90.00
_cell.angle_beta   90.00
_cell.angle_gamma   90.00
#
_symmetry.space_group_name_H-M   'P 1'
#
loop_
_entity.id
_entity.type
_entity.pdbx_description
1 polymer ?
#
loop_
_entity_poly.entity_id
_entity_poly.type
_entity_poly.pdbx_seq_one_letter_code
_entity_poly.pdbx_strand_id
1 'polypeptide(L)'
;MIKNLVYSIIVASVLRFNAHASSVVWGATEDNGFSQSNTAELPIGNLVRLGNFSLTNGQIQAFFSVGDIGSLTANFVEVATAKIGDGLNAPSNLAVTSTPNTSAVAGLQMYYWVYAATNNTSNATSMSTAFEMGIFYQDKAVNSSWAFPVETPVPGSTTVDITQMTNAGANALVAGANVVIGSFPKGTSTAGSAPNFGLAPVVPEPTSAALMLVGLVSLASRRRRQAK
;
A
#
# COMPACT_ATOMS: atom_id res chain seq x y z
N MET A 1 -18.49 -68.44 6.15
CA MET A 1 -19.06 -67.93 4.88
C MET A 1 -19.98 -66.77 5.24
N ILE A 2 -19.49 -65.54 5.43
CA ILE A 2 -18.89 -64.62 4.44
C ILE A 2 -19.88 -64.36 3.30
N LYS A 3 -20.47 -63.15 3.32
CA LYS A 3 -21.29 -62.42 2.32
C LYS A 3 -22.47 -61.77 3.08
N ASN A 4 -22.62 -60.46 3.27
CA ASN A 4 -22.08 -59.29 2.60
C ASN A 4 -22.09 -58.13 3.60
N LEU A 5 -20.90 -57.73 4.04
CA LEU A 5 -20.66 -56.61 4.95
C LEU A 5 -20.04 -55.48 4.12
N VAL A 6 -20.80 -54.86 3.20
CA VAL A 6 -20.30 -53.74 2.39
C VAL A 6 -21.45 -52.82 1.98
N TYR A 7 -22.06 -52.13 2.95
CA TYR A 7 -22.93 -50.97 2.68
C TYR A 7 -22.82 -50.01 3.85
N SER A 8 -21.69 -49.32 3.98
CA SER A 8 -21.52 -48.03 4.65
C SER A 8 -20.02 -47.70 4.75
N ILE A 9 -19.41 -47.41 3.61
CA ILE A 9 -18.37 -46.38 3.62
C ILE A 9 -19.04 -45.21 2.93
N ILE A 10 -19.53 -44.29 3.76
CA ILE A 10 -19.86 -42.93 3.33
C ILE A 10 -18.62 -42.45 2.59
N VAL A 11 -18.76 -42.30 1.28
CA VAL A 11 -17.84 -41.48 0.49
C VAL A 11 -17.93 -40.12 1.15
N ALA A 12 -16.98 -39.81 2.03
CA ALA A 12 -16.66 -38.45 2.42
C ALA A 12 -16.14 -37.81 1.14
N SER A 13 -17.07 -37.40 0.27
CA SER A 13 -16.84 -36.44 -0.77
C SER A 13 -16.37 -35.21 -0.02
N VAL A 14 -15.05 -35.08 0.09
CA VAL A 14 -14.39 -33.81 0.35
C VAL A 14 -14.79 -32.94 -0.83
N LEU A 15 -15.95 -32.29 -0.72
CA LEU A 15 -16.21 -31.04 -1.41
C LEU A 15 -15.16 -30.09 -0.87
N ARG A 16 -13.96 -30.16 -1.48
CA ARG A 16 -13.06 -29.03 -1.50
C ARG A 16 -13.86 -27.95 -2.21
N PHE A 17 -14.57 -27.13 -1.44
CA PHE A 17 -14.89 -25.80 -1.90
C PHE A 17 -13.53 -25.23 -2.28
N ASN A 18 -13.26 -25.15 -3.58
CA ASN A 18 -12.19 -24.28 -4.05
C ASN A 18 -12.59 -22.93 -3.48
N ALA A 19 -11.83 -22.41 -2.51
CA ALA A 19 -12.00 -21.06 -2.03
C ALA A 19 -11.90 -20.18 -3.27
N HIS A 20 -13.04 -19.71 -3.77
CA HIS A 20 -13.08 -19.05 -5.05
C HIS A 20 -12.49 -17.67 -4.84
N ALA A 21 -11.29 -17.47 -5.38
CA ALA A 21 -10.60 -16.20 -5.31
C ALA A 21 -11.44 -15.12 -5.99
N SER A 22 -11.56 -13.97 -5.33
CA SER A 22 -12.04 -12.76 -5.98
C SER A 22 -10.98 -12.25 -6.96
N SER A 23 -11.39 -11.49 -7.97
CA SER A 23 -10.45 -10.80 -8.88
C SER A 23 -10.42 -9.31 -8.57
N VAL A 24 -9.23 -8.76 -8.40
CA VAL A 24 -9.03 -7.32 -8.29
C VAL A 24 -8.12 -6.89 -9.42
N VAL A 25 -8.65 -6.08 -10.34
CA VAL A 25 -7.85 -5.35 -11.32
C VAL A 25 -7.48 -4.02 -10.68
N TRP A 26 -6.21 -3.71 -10.58
CA TRP A 26 -5.76 -2.51 -9.89
C TRP A 26 -4.53 -1.90 -10.52
N GLY A 27 -4.46 -0.58 -10.50
CA GLY A 27 -3.29 0.10 -11.00
C GLY A 27 -3.33 1.61 -10.96
N ALA A 28 -2.50 2.16 -11.83
CA ALA A 28 -2.38 3.55 -12.20
C ALA A 28 -2.12 3.54 -13.71
N THR A 29 -3.16 3.24 -14.50
CA THR A 29 -2.99 2.67 -15.84
C THR A 29 -2.92 3.69 -16.98
N GLU A 30 -3.47 4.88 -16.77
CA GLU A 30 -3.62 5.89 -17.81
C GLU A 30 -2.77 7.12 -17.50
N ASP A 31 -3.37 8.09 -16.81
CA ASP A 31 -2.87 9.46 -16.76
C ASP A 31 -2.13 9.78 -15.45
N ASN A 32 -2.72 9.45 -14.31
CA ASN A 32 -2.12 9.71 -13.00
C ASN A 32 -1.28 8.51 -12.57
N GLY A 33 -0.09 8.78 -12.04
CA GLY A 33 0.77 7.81 -11.41
C GLY A 33 1.28 8.28 -10.04
N PHE A 34 2.46 7.81 -9.65
CA PHE A 34 3.11 8.17 -8.40
C PHE A 34 4.39 8.96 -8.62
N SER A 35 4.67 9.92 -7.73
CA SER A 35 5.90 10.71 -7.75
C SER A 35 6.54 10.73 -6.38
N GLN A 36 7.85 10.82 -6.35
CA GLN A 36 8.61 11.08 -5.13
C GLN A 36 8.29 12.45 -4.53
N SER A 37 8.74 12.65 -3.29
CA SER A 37 8.63 13.90 -2.55
C SER A 37 9.32 15.09 -3.25
N ASN A 38 10.27 14.82 -4.13
CA ASN A 38 10.98 15.80 -4.96
C ASN A 38 10.30 16.06 -6.33
N THR A 39 9.07 15.58 -6.55
CA THR A 39 8.28 15.66 -7.80
C THR A 39 8.75 14.79 -8.97
N ALA A 40 9.88 14.08 -8.83
CA ALA A 40 10.29 13.11 -9.85
C ALA A 40 9.29 11.96 -9.90
N GLU A 41 9.05 11.44 -11.10
CA GLU A 41 8.30 10.22 -11.31
C GLU A 41 8.89 9.06 -10.50
N LEU A 42 8.01 8.23 -9.94
CA LEU A 42 8.46 7.10 -9.16
C LEU A 42 9.09 6.05 -10.10
N PRO A 43 10.37 5.65 -9.91
CA PRO A 43 11.01 4.71 -10.82
C PRO A 43 10.37 3.31 -10.82
N ILE A 44 10.53 2.60 -11.93
CA ILE A 44 10.13 1.19 -12.08
C ILE A 44 10.79 0.32 -11.01
N GLY A 45 10.01 -0.58 -10.41
CA GLY A 45 10.47 -1.60 -9.47
C GLY A 45 10.23 -1.26 -7.99
N ASN A 46 9.77 -0.05 -7.68
CA ASN A 46 9.32 0.33 -6.34
C ASN A 46 8.03 -0.39 -5.94
N LEU A 47 7.93 -0.81 -4.68
CA LEU A 47 6.83 -1.62 -4.16
C LEU A 47 5.52 -0.83 -4.05
N VAL A 48 4.44 -1.47 -4.47
CA VAL A 48 3.06 -1.05 -4.20
C VAL A 48 2.33 -2.21 -3.52
N ARG A 49 1.63 -1.92 -2.43
CA ARG A 49 0.79 -2.89 -1.72
C ARG A 49 -0.66 -2.45 -1.81
N LEU A 50 -1.54 -3.41 -2.00
CA LEU A 50 -2.99 -3.25 -1.90
C LEU A 50 -3.47 -4.00 -0.66
N GLY A 51 -4.27 -3.35 0.18
CA GLY A 51 -4.75 -3.97 1.41
C GLY A 51 -5.75 -3.12 2.17
N ASN A 52 -5.99 -3.49 3.42
CA ASN A 52 -6.86 -2.77 4.35
C ASN A 52 -6.10 -2.39 5.62
N PHE A 53 -6.34 -1.18 6.13
CA PHE A 53 -5.96 -0.80 7.49
C PHE A 53 -7.11 -1.02 8.47
N SER A 54 -6.80 -1.58 9.64
CA SER A 54 -7.69 -1.59 10.81
C SER A 54 -7.69 -0.26 11.58
N LEU A 55 -6.87 0.70 11.15
CA LEU A 55 -6.68 2.02 11.75
C LEU A 55 -7.56 3.08 11.07
N THR A 56 -7.91 4.12 11.82
CA THR A 56 -8.44 5.38 11.28
C THR A 56 -7.34 6.20 10.61
N ASN A 57 -7.70 7.11 9.71
CA ASN A 57 -6.73 8.03 9.08
C ASN A 57 -5.90 8.82 10.10
N GLY A 58 -6.53 9.26 11.19
CA GLY A 58 -5.83 9.98 12.26
C GLY A 58 -4.77 9.12 12.96
N GLN A 59 -5.04 7.83 13.18
CA GLN A 59 -4.05 6.89 13.73
C GLN A 59 -2.93 6.59 12.74
N ILE A 60 -3.25 6.42 11.44
CA ILE A 60 -2.25 6.21 10.39
C ILE A 60 -1.27 7.40 10.35
N GLN A 61 -1.80 8.62 10.36
CA GLN A 61 -1.00 9.85 10.38
C GLN A 61 -0.18 9.98 11.67
N ALA A 62 -0.75 9.63 12.83
CA ALA A 62 -0.04 9.67 14.10
C ALA A 62 1.18 8.73 14.09
N PHE A 63 1.01 7.47 13.68
CA PHE A 63 2.14 6.53 13.58
C PHE A 63 3.17 6.97 12.54
N PHE A 64 2.73 7.47 11.38
CA PHE A 64 3.65 8.00 10.38
C PHE A 64 4.47 9.19 10.89
N SER A 65 3.84 10.12 11.62
CA SER A 65 4.50 11.34 12.12
C SER A 65 5.63 11.07 13.10
N VAL A 66 5.56 9.95 13.83
CA VAL A 66 6.61 9.51 14.76
C VAL A 66 7.56 8.49 14.15
N GLY A 67 7.36 8.07 12.89
CA GLY A 67 8.21 7.08 12.21
C GLY A 67 7.89 5.62 12.55
N ASP A 68 6.78 5.34 13.22
CA ASP A 68 6.40 3.99 13.67
C ASP A 68 5.75 3.17 12.54
N ILE A 69 6.59 2.80 11.57
CA ILE A 69 6.18 1.97 10.42
C ILE A 69 5.83 0.54 10.86
N GLY A 70 6.37 0.08 12.00
CA GLY A 70 6.06 -1.21 12.59
C GLY A 70 4.57 -1.33 12.96
N SER A 71 4.03 -0.32 13.65
CA SER A 71 2.62 -0.25 14.00
C SER A 71 1.71 -0.14 12.77
N LEU A 72 2.11 0.62 11.74
CA LEU A 72 1.37 0.66 10.47
C LEU A 72 1.30 -0.71 9.82
N THR A 73 2.42 -1.43 9.80
CA THR A 73 2.50 -2.78 9.21
C THR A 73 1.65 -3.78 9.96
N ALA A 74 1.73 -3.78 11.28
CA ALA A 74 0.98 -4.71 12.13
C ALA A 74 -0.54 -4.56 11.99
N ASN A 75 -0.99 -3.39 11.54
CA ASN A 75 -2.41 -3.08 11.33
C ASN A 75 -2.81 -3.02 9.84
N PHE A 76 -1.96 -3.51 8.95
CA PHE A 76 -2.24 -3.59 7.52
C PHE A 76 -2.39 -5.06 7.09
N VAL A 77 -3.59 -5.41 6.64
CA VAL A 77 -3.85 -6.71 6.01
C VAL A 77 -3.59 -6.58 4.53
N GLU A 78 -2.45 -7.11 4.09
CA GLU A 78 -2.06 -7.15 2.69
C GLU A 78 -2.91 -8.18 1.92
N VAL A 79 -3.35 -7.77 0.73
CA VAL A 79 -4.16 -8.60 -0.17
C VAL A 79 -3.40 -8.89 -1.46
N ALA A 80 -2.70 -7.89 -2.00
CA ALA A 80 -1.88 -8.04 -3.19
C ALA A 80 -0.68 -7.11 -3.14
N THR A 81 0.35 -7.45 -3.91
CA THR A 81 1.53 -6.61 -4.13
C THR A 81 1.85 -6.51 -5.61
N ALA A 82 2.48 -5.41 -5.98
CA ALA A 82 2.95 -5.11 -7.31
C ALA A 82 4.19 -4.23 -7.21
N LYS A 83 4.81 -3.97 -8.36
CA LYS A 83 5.84 -2.96 -8.51
C LYS A 83 5.41 -1.92 -9.54
N ILE A 84 5.92 -0.71 -9.38
CA ILE A 84 5.85 0.30 -10.45
C ILE A 84 6.45 -0.29 -11.72
N GLY A 85 5.76 -0.10 -12.84
CA GLY A 85 6.09 -0.67 -14.14
C GLY A 85 5.51 -2.06 -14.41
N ASP A 86 4.93 -2.76 -13.43
CA ASP A 86 4.26 -4.04 -13.71
C ASP A 86 3.10 -3.83 -14.70
N GLY A 87 3.05 -4.64 -15.75
CA GLY A 87 2.04 -4.59 -16.82
C GLY A 87 2.25 -3.51 -17.88
N LEU A 88 2.97 -2.43 -17.58
CA LEU A 88 3.12 -1.26 -18.48
C LEU A 88 4.57 -0.92 -18.86
N ASN A 89 5.55 -1.39 -18.10
CA ASN A 89 6.97 -1.04 -18.24
C ASN A 89 7.24 0.47 -18.31
N ALA A 90 6.49 1.25 -17.53
CA ALA A 90 6.58 2.71 -17.45
C ALA A 90 6.81 3.19 -16.00
N PRO A 91 7.58 4.27 -15.78
CA PRO A 91 7.66 4.93 -14.47
C PRO A 91 6.28 5.40 -14.00
N SER A 92 6.13 5.62 -12.69
CA SER A 92 4.92 6.12 -12.02
C SER A 92 3.66 5.25 -12.11
N ASN A 93 3.57 4.36 -13.10
CA ASN A 93 2.36 3.66 -13.50
C ASN A 93 2.48 2.14 -13.26
N LEU A 94 1.35 1.45 -13.15
CA LEU A 94 1.26 -0.01 -13.10
C LEU A 94 -0.12 -0.47 -13.57
N ALA A 95 -0.21 -1.70 -14.08
CA ALA A 95 -1.46 -2.37 -14.45
C ALA A 95 -1.40 -3.84 -14.01
N VAL A 96 -2.11 -4.19 -12.95
CA VAL A 96 -2.03 -5.53 -12.36
C VAL A 96 -3.43 -6.13 -12.20
N THR A 97 -3.55 -7.41 -12.54
CA THR A 97 -4.71 -8.22 -12.16
C THR A 97 -4.25 -9.24 -11.13
N SER A 98 -4.93 -9.27 -9.98
CA SER A 98 -4.65 -10.21 -8.91
C SER A 98 -5.91 -11.03 -8.63
N THR A 99 -5.74 -12.31 -8.30
CA THR A 99 -6.86 -13.17 -7.84
C THR A 99 -6.69 -13.53 -6.37
N PRO A 100 -6.79 -12.56 -5.44
CA PRO A 100 -6.60 -12.82 -4.03
C PRO A 100 -7.82 -13.46 -3.38
N ASN A 101 -7.58 -14.19 -2.29
CA ASN A 101 -8.62 -14.51 -1.33
C ASN A 101 -8.94 -13.25 -0.51
N THR A 102 -10.13 -12.69 -0.67
CA THR A 102 -10.60 -11.51 0.06
C THR A 102 -11.54 -11.83 1.21
N SER A 103 -11.79 -13.10 1.57
CA SER A 103 -12.83 -13.45 2.54
C SER A 103 -12.63 -12.73 3.89
N ALA A 104 -11.37 -12.51 4.30
CA ALA A 104 -11.02 -11.81 5.55
C ALA A 104 -11.21 -10.29 5.50
N VAL A 105 -11.28 -9.71 4.30
CA VAL A 105 -11.36 -8.25 4.08
C VAL A 105 -12.57 -7.84 3.22
N ALA A 106 -13.47 -8.77 2.92
CA ALA A 106 -14.60 -8.54 2.03
C ALA A 106 -15.45 -7.36 2.52
N GLY A 107 -15.77 -6.43 1.61
CA GLY A 107 -16.48 -5.20 1.90
C GLY A 107 -15.68 -4.15 2.67
N LEU A 108 -14.43 -4.41 3.08
CA LEU A 108 -13.56 -3.44 3.75
C LEU A 108 -12.94 -2.47 2.74
N GLN A 109 -12.50 -1.32 3.24
CA GLN A 109 -11.88 -0.25 2.46
C GLN A 109 -10.53 -0.71 1.88
N MET A 110 -10.34 -0.52 0.58
CA MET A 110 -9.04 -0.70 -0.07
C MET A 110 -8.15 0.52 0.13
N TYR A 111 -6.85 0.29 0.33
CA TYR A 111 -5.80 1.31 0.37
C TYR A 111 -4.66 0.91 -0.55
N TYR A 112 -4.15 1.87 -1.30
CA TYR A 112 -2.82 1.80 -1.90
C TYR A 112 -1.79 2.22 -0.86
N TRP A 113 -0.74 1.41 -0.71
CA TRP A 113 0.42 1.76 0.09
C TRP A 113 1.68 1.63 -0.77
N VAL A 114 2.22 2.79 -1.15
CA VAL A 114 3.32 2.93 -2.12
C VAL A 114 4.61 3.26 -1.38
N TYR A 115 5.73 2.70 -1.81
CA TYR A 115 7.04 2.92 -1.22
C TYR A 115 8.02 3.45 -2.26
N ALA A 116 8.98 4.27 -1.83
CA ALA A 116 10.13 4.64 -2.63
C ALA A 116 11.41 4.59 -1.81
N ALA A 117 12.52 4.29 -2.48
CA ALA A 117 13.84 4.64 -1.94
C ALA A 117 14.12 6.12 -2.27
N THR A 118 14.81 6.82 -1.36
CA THR A 118 15.06 8.27 -1.45
C THR A 118 16.04 8.69 -2.54
N ASN A 119 16.82 7.76 -3.10
CA ASN A 119 18.00 8.13 -3.90
C ASN A 119 17.83 7.96 -5.41
N ASN A 120 16.69 7.49 -5.93
CA ASN A 120 16.51 7.13 -7.35
C ASN A 120 17.52 6.13 -7.94
N THR A 121 18.51 5.69 -7.16
CA THR A 121 19.54 4.73 -7.56
C THR A 121 19.21 3.32 -7.12
N SER A 122 18.18 3.15 -6.28
CA SER A 122 17.66 1.85 -5.86
C SER A 122 16.14 1.86 -5.78
N ASN A 123 15.54 0.66 -5.80
CA ASN A 123 14.11 0.47 -5.62
C ASN A 123 13.81 0.05 -4.18
N ALA A 124 12.77 0.61 -3.57
CA ALA A 124 12.24 0.07 -2.32
C ALA A 124 11.43 -1.19 -2.63
N THR A 125 12.02 -2.36 -2.43
CA THR A 125 11.36 -3.67 -2.61
C THR A 125 10.72 -4.18 -1.32
N SER A 126 10.94 -3.48 -0.21
CA SER A 126 10.43 -3.78 1.12
C SER A 126 10.26 -2.49 1.92
N MET A 127 9.54 -2.56 3.03
CA MET A 127 9.42 -1.42 3.94
C MET A 127 10.75 -1.04 4.60
N SER A 128 11.62 -2.03 4.85
CA SER A 128 12.94 -1.79 5.45
C SER A 128 13.89 -0.99 4.55
N THR A 129 13.57 -0.88 3.26
CA THR A 129 14.34 -0.12 2.27
C THR A 129 13.60 1.14 1.81
N ALA A 130 12.40 1.38 2.35
CA ALA A 130 11.59 2.54 2.01
C ALA A 130 12.02 3.77 2.82
N PHE A 131 12.23 4.86 2.11
CA PHE A 131 12.52 6.17 2.70
C PHE A 131 11.45 7.21 2.37
N GLU A 132 10.56 6.91 1.43
CA GLU A 132 9.32 7.65 1.23
C GLU A 132 8.16 6.66 1.14
N MET A 133 6.97 7.09 1.55
CA MET A 133 5.75 6.31 1.35
C MET A 133 4.54 7.20 1.08
N GLY A 134 3.52 6.60 0.48
CA GLY A 134 2.22 7.23 0.27
C GLY A 134 1.10 6.25 0.60
N ILE A 135 0.02 6.76 1.19
CA ILE A 135 -1.19 5.99 1.48
C ILE A 135 -2.39 6.73 0.90
N PHE A 136 -3.07 6.07 -0.03
CA PHE A 136 -4.11 6.66 -0.85
C PHE A 136 -5.34 5.75 -0.91
N TYR A 137 -6.53 6.34 -0.86
CA TYR A 137 -7.77 5.60 -1.11
C TYR A 137 -8.93 6.50 -1.56
N GLN A 138 -9.94 5.90 -2.19
CA GLN A 138 -11.25 6.52 -2.33
C GLN A 138 -12.26 5.86 -1.40
N ASP A 139 -13.05 6.64 -0.68
CA ASP A 139 -14.06 6.16 0.25
C ASP A 139 -15.06 5.25 -0.46
N LYS A 140 -15.13 4.00 0.00
CA LYS A 140 -16.03 2.98 -0.53
C LYS A 140 -17.51 3.37 -0.43
N ALA A 141 -17.88 4.26 0.49
CA ALA A 141 -19.24 4.78 0.59
C ALA A 141 -19.60 5.70 -0.57
N VAL A 142 -18.60 6.31 -1.22
CA VAL A 142 -18.75 7.15 -2.41
C VAL A 142 -18.53 6.35 -3.69
N ASN A 143 -17.51 5.49 -3.71
CA ASN A 143 -17.19 4.61 -4.84
C ASN A 143 -17.03 3.16 -4.36
N SER A 144 -18.07 2.35 -4.52
CA SER A 144 -18.10 0.96 -4.05
C SER A 144 -17.02 0.06 -4.67
N SER A 145 -16.43 0.44 -5.81
CA SER A 145 -15.31 -0.30 -6.41
C SER A 145 -14.08 -0.36 -5.51
N TRP A 146 -13.93 0.62 -4.60
CA TRP A 146 -12.87 0.70 -3.59
C TRP A 146 -13.15 -0.11 -2.31
N ALA A 147 -14.17 -0.98 -2.33
CA ALA A 147 -14.32 -2.04 -1.35
C ALA A 147 -13.80 -3.36 -1.90
N PHE A 148 -13.15 -4.18 -1.08
CA PHE A 148 -12.83 -5.54 -1.47
C PHE A 148 -14.09 -6.31 -1.87
N PRO A 149 -14.12 -6.94 -3.06
CA PRO A 149 -15.31 -7.63 -3.53
C PRO A 149 -15.65 -8.78 -2.60
N VAL A 150 -16.95 -8.94 -2.33
CA VAL A 150 -17.48 -10.17 -1.74
C VAL A 150 -17.38 -11.29 -2.77
N GLU A 151 -17.32 -12.53 -2.32
CA GLU A 151 -17.21 -13.66 -3.24
C GLU A 151 -18.46 -13.86 -4.11
N THR A 152 -19.62 -13.28 -3.77
CA THR A 152 -20.88 -13.53 -4.47
C THR A 152 -21.36 -12.35 -5.32
N PRO A 153 -21.71 -12.56 -6.62
CA PRO A 153 -21.62 -13.82 -7.37
C PRO A 153 -20.15 -14.24 -7.61
N VAL A 154 -19.92 -15.55 -7.64
CA VAL A 154 -18.58 -16.14 -7.68
C VAL A 154 -18.03 -16.26 -9.11
N PRO A 155 -16.81 -15.80 -9.41
CA PRO A 155 -15.93 -15.00 -8.54
C PRO A 155 -16.33 -13.51 -8.54
N GLY A 156 -16.38 -12.90 -7.37
CA GLY A 156 -16.55 -11.45 -7.25
C GLY A 156 -15.38 -10.73 -7.91
N SER A 157 -15.64 -9.60 -8.56
CA SER A 157 -14.58 -8.78 -9.17
C SER A 157 -14.78 -7.30 -8.97
N THR A 158 -13.67 -6.56 -8.91
CA THR A 158 -13.67 -5.10 -8.95
C THR A 158 -12.46 -4.57 -9.72
N THR A 159 -12.57 -3.33 -10.19
CA THR A 159 -11.48 -2.59 -10.81
C THR A 159 -11.28 -1.28 -10.07
N VAL A 160 -10.07 -1.06 -9.56
CA VAL A 160 -9.67 0.20 -8.91
C VAL A 160 -8.49 0.81 -9.66
N ASP A 161 -8.56 2.10 -9.92
CA ASP A 161 -7.44 2.82 -10.52
C ASP A 161 -7.24 4.14 -9.78
N ILE A 162 -5.98 4.52 -9.57
CA ILE A 162 -5.67 5.81 -8.95
C ILE A 162 -6.21 7.00 -9.77
N THR A 163 -6.41 6.85 -11.09
CA THR A 163 -7.05 7.87 -11.93
C THR A 163 -8.47 8.18 -11.49
N GLN A 164 -9.20 7.20 -10.94
CA GLN A 164 -10.56 7.39 -10.42
C GLN A 164 -10.61 8.33 -9.21
N MET A 165 -9.47 8.58 -8.55
CA MET A 165 -9.36 9.52 -7.43
C MET A 165 -9.24 10.97 -7.88
N THR A 166 -9.09 11.26 -9.17
CA THR A 166 -8.85 12.62 -9.67
C THR A 166 -9.89 13.05 -10.69
N ASN A 167 -10.07 14.36 -10.80
CA ASN A 167 -10.77 14.97 -11.91
C ASN A 167 -9.72 15.45 -12.93
N ALA A 168 -9.61 14.73 -14.05
CA ALA A 168 -8.62 14.96 -15.11
C ALA A 168 -8.62 16.41 -15.63
N GLY A 169 -9.75 17.13 -15.57
CA GLY A 169 -9.84 18.52 -16.04
C GLY A 169 -9.47 19.58 -15.00
N ALA A 170 -9.31 19.23 -13.71
CA ALA A 170 -9.26 20.19 -12.62
C ALA A 170 -8.02 20.08 -11.72
N ASN A 171 -7.11 19.12 -11.96
CA ASN A 171 -5.96 18.85 -11.07
C ASN A 171 -6.36 18.73 -9.60
N ALA A 172 -7.54 18.15 -9.34
CA ALA A 172 -8.16 18.08 -8.03
C ALA A 172 -8.63 16.65 -7.73
N LEU A 173 -8.70 16.31 -6.45
CA LEU A 173 -9.28 15.06 -5.99
C LEU A 173 -10.80 15.08 -6.17
N VAL A 174 -11.39 13.94 -6.55
CA VAL A 174 -12.85 13.78 -6.56
C VAL A 174 -13.41 13.64 -5.14
N ALA A 175 -14.74 13.73 -5.02
CA ALA A 175 -15.40 13.45 -3.74
C ALA A 175 -15.04 12.04 -3.21
N GLY A 176 -14.72 11.97 -1.91
CA GLY A 176 -14.33 10.73 -1.24
C GLY A 176 -12.88 10.29 -1.50
N ALA A 177 -12.12 10.92 -2.39
CA ALA A 177 -10.70 10.62 -2.57
C ALA A 177 -9.86 11.24 -1.43
N ASN A 178 -8.97 10.42 -0.86
CA ASN A 178 -8.20 10.75 0.33
C ASN A 178 -6.72 10.45 0.13
N VAL A 179 -5.88 11.40 0.54
CA VAL A 179 -4.43 11.25 0.67
C VAL A 179 -4.12 11.24 2.16
N VAL A 180 -3.91 10.05 2.74
CA VAL A 180 -3.66 9.91 4.18
C VAL A 180 -2.20 10.26 4.50
N ILE A 181 -1.29 9.77 3.66
CA ILE A 181 0.14 10.09 3.67
C ILE A 181 0.53 10.46 2.25
N GLY A 182 1.23 11.57 2.09
CA GLY A 182 1.67 12.07 0.79
C GLY A 182 1.05 13.42 0.44
N SER A 183 0.94 13.69 -0.85
CA SER A 183 0.31 14.92 -1.37
C SER A 183 -0.28 14.69 -2.76
N PHE A 184 -1.25 15.50 -3.14
CA PHE A 184 -1.74 15.61 -4.51
C PHE A 184 -2.17 17.06 -4.76
N PRO A 185 -1.86 17.66 -5.94
CA PRO A 185 -1.00 17.12 -6.99
C PRO A 185 0.49 17.15 -6.60
N LYS A 186 1.29 16.26 -7.18
CA LYS A 186 2.76 16.27 -7.05
C LYS A 186 3.40 15.77 -8.33
N GLY A 187 4.21 16.60 -8.99
CA GLY A 187 4.80 16.22 -10.29
C GLY A 187 3.75 15.92 -11.37
N THR A 188 4.20 15.36 -12.49
CA THR A 188 3.37 15.01 -13.65
C THR A 188 3.82 13.67 -14.21
N SER A 189 2.87 12.81 -14.59
CA SER A 189 3.16 11.56 -15.28
C SER A 189 3.71 11.84 -16.68
N THR A 190 4.72 11.09 -17.11
CA THR A 190 5.16 11.10 -18.52
C THR A 190 4.20 10.36 -19.45
N ALA A 191 3.32 9.50 -18.95
CA ALA A 191 2.36 8.75 -19.75
C ALA A 191 1.21 9.64 -20.25
N GLY A 192 0.65 10.49 -19.39
CA GLY A 192 -0.55 11.30 -19.71
C GLY A 192 -0.44 12.79 -19.40
N SER A 193 0.72 13.29 -18.93
CA SER A 193 0.91 14.67 -18.45
C SER A 193 -0.02 15.09 -17.30
N ALA A 194 -0.75 14.15 -16.68
CA ALA A 194 -1.61 14.45 -15.55
C ALA A 194 -0.81 14.46 -14.24
N PRO A 195 -1.33 15.12 -13.18
CA PRO A 195 -0.62 15.21 -11.92
C PRO A 195 -0.46 13.85 -11.22
N ASN A 196 0.67 13.62 -10.58
CA ASN A 196 0.90 12.38 -9.82
C ASN A 196 0.52 12.52 -8.34
N PHE A 197 0.36 11.38 -7.70
CA PHE A 197 0.27 11.25 -6.24
C PHE A 197 1.68 11.23 -5.65
N GLY A 198 1.96 12.22 -4.81
CA GLY A 198 3.25 12.44 -4.17
C GLY A 198 3.43 11.60 -2.92
N LEU A 199 4.56 10.92 -2.80
CA LEU A 199 4.99 10.28 -1.57
C LEU A 199 5.55 11.33 -0.58
N ALA A 200 5.50 11.00 0.71
CA ALA A 200 6.09 11.79 1.78
C ALA A 200 7.36 11.11 2.32
N PRO A 201 8.42 11.87 2.67
CA PRO A 201 9.59 11.32 3.32
C PRO A 201 9.22 10.67 4.65
N VAL A 202 9.71 9.46 4.88
CA VAL A 202 9.65 8.81 6.19
C VAL A 202 10.74 9.43 7.04
N VAL A 203 10.35 10.13 8.12
CA VAL A 203 11.32 10.64 9.09
C VAL A 203 11.90 9.42 9.81
N PRO A 204 13.21 9.12 9.69
CA PRO A 204 13.79 8.02 10.44
C PRO A 204 13.67 8.34 11.93
N GLU A 205 13.10 7.42 12.71
CA GLU A 205 13.15 7.54 14.17
C GLU A 205 14.62 7.76 14.59
N PRO A 206 14.96 8.82 15.34
CA PRO A 206 16.27 8.89 15.95
C PRO A 206 16.33 7.72 16.92
N THR A 207 17.08 6.67 16.55
CA THR A 207 17.19 5.49 17.40
C THR A 207 17.58 5.92 18.81
N SER A 208 16.96 5.36 19.84
CA SER A 208 17.28 5.68 21.24
C SER A 208 18.78 5.52 21.52
N ALA A 209 19.45 4.64 20.78
CA ALA A 209 20.91 4.50 20.77
C ALA A 209 21.64 5.76 20.26
N ALA A 210 21.19 6.38 19.17
CA ALA A 210 21.76 7.63 18.66
C ALA A 210 21.58 8.79 19.65
N LEU A 211 20.40 8.90 20.28
CA LEU A 211 20.15 9.90 21.34
C LEU A 211 21.02 9.63 22.57
N MET A 212 21.18 8.37 22.99
CA MET A 212 22.08 8.01 24.09
C MET A 212 23.54 8.31 23.75
N LEU A 213 23.99 8.06 22.52
CA LEU A 213 25.37 8.33 22.11
C LEU A 213 25.66 9.83 22.13
N VAL A 214 24.75 10.66 21.59
CA VAL A 214 24.86 12.12 21.65
C VAL A 214 24.82 12.60 23.10
N GLY A 215 23.97 12.03 23.94
CA GLY A 215 23.90 12.30 25.38
C GLY A 215 25.22 11.97 26.11
N LEU A 216 25.82 10.81 25.82
CA LEU A 216 27.09 10.39 26.42
C LEU A 216 28.26 11.26 25.96
N VAL A 217 28.31 11.62 24.68
CA VAL A 217 29.36 12.52 24.13
C VAL A 217 29.26 13.92 24.72
N SER A 218 28.04 14.45 24.89
CA SER A 218 27.82 15.76 25.52
C SER A 218 28.14 15.75 27.02
N LEU A 219 27.85 14.66 27.74
CA LEU A 219 28.28 14.46 29.14
C LEU A 219 29.81 14.34 29.28
N ALA A 220 30.46 13.57 28.40
CA ALA A 220 31.91 13.38 28.41
C ALA A 220 32.67 14.68 28.12
N SER A 221 32.20 15.47 27.15
CA SER A 221 32.78 16.78 26.82
C SER A 221 32.58 17.81 27.94
N ARG A 222 31.45 17.76 28.66
CA ARG A 222 31.22 18.62 29.83
C ARG A 222 32.16 18.28 31.00
N ARG A 223 32.37 16.99 31.30
CA ARG A 223 33.34 16.55 32.33
C ARG A 223 34.77 16.99 32.00
N ARG A 224 35.17 16.94 30.74
CA ARG A 224 36.51 17.35 30.30
C ARG A 224 36.78 18.85 30.45
N ARG A 225 35.74 19.68 30.44
CA ARG A 225 35.85 21.14 30.67
C ARG A 225 35.93 21.52 32.14
N GLN A 226 35.37 20.72 33.04
CA GLN A 226 35.43 20.98 34.49
C GLN A 226 36.72 20.46 35.16
N ALA A 227 37.47 19.60 34.48
CA ALA A 227 38.76 19.08 34.94
C ALA A 227 39.96 19.94 34.51
N LYS A 228 39.73 21.08 33.86
CA LYS A 228 40.71 22.13 33.57
C LYS A 228 40.37 23.35 34.41
#